data_AF-A0A7S2FP50-F1
#
_entry.id   AF-A0A7S2FP50-F1
#
_cell.length_a   1.000
_cell.length_b   1.000
_cell.length_c   1.000
_cell.angle_alpha   90.00
_cell.angle_beta   90.00
_cell.angle_gamma   90.00
#
_symmetry.space_group_name_H-M   'P 1'
#
loop_
_entity.id
_entity.type
_entity.pdbx_description
1 polymer ?
#
loop_
_entity_poly.entity_id
_entity_poly.type
_entity_poly.pdbx_seq_one_letter_code
_entity_poly.pdbx_strand_id
1 'polypeptide(L)'
;MDSWDQLLKINMYGCDAYPGGYPFVRNGVELQCTDPQGQGWMAALFFVLSVVIGGLILPTVLVGIVAISFEHAWQEFTEEEIQSRQLDSLIKEIVLIMPAWWSRERLNLIRMTFDIMDADGMGSLDIQEVQPLFKYIILMFIT
;
A
#
# COMPACT_ATOMS: atom_id res chain seq x y z
N MET A 1 -1.70 24.01 -0.18
CA MET A 1 -0.66 25.05 -0.34
C MET A 1 -1.12 26.18 0.54
N ASP A 2 -0.56 26.34 1.73
CA ASP A 2 -1.05 27.36 2.67
C ASP A 2 -0.54 28.75 2.27
N SER A 3 -1.36 29.79 2.45
CA SER A 3 -1.02 31.19 2.16
C SER A 3 -0.59 31.47 0.70
N TRP A 4 -1.01 30.64 -0.26
CA TRP A 4 -0.74 30.85 -1.70
C TRP A 4 -1.36 32.14 -2.22
N ASP A 5 -2.43 32.62 -1.59
CA ASP A 5 -3.10 33.87 -1.94
C ASP A 5 -2.23 35.09 -1.61
N GLN A 6 -1.39 35.01 -0.56
CA GLN A 6 -0.42 36.06 -0.23
C GLN A 6 0.68 36.12 -1.29
N LEU A 7 1.16 34.96 -1.73
CA LEU A 7 2.12 34.84 -2.83
C LEU A 7 1.52 35.33 -4.15
N LEU A 8 0.26 35.03 -4.44
CA LEU A 8 -0.43 35.59 -5.60
C LEU A 8 -0.49 37.12 -5.51
N LYS A 9 -0.97 37.65 -4.39
CA LYS A 9 -1.18 39.10 -4.22
C LYS A 9 0.13 39.89 -4.29
N ILE A 10 1.22 39.40 -3.71
CA ILE A 10 2.52 40.10 -3.80
C ILE A 10 3.08 40.08 -5.22
N ASN A 11 2.91 38.98 -5.97
CA ASN A 11 3.35 38.92 -7.37
C ASN A 11 2.43 39.72 -8.31
N MET A 12 1.15 39.86 -7.96
CA MET A 12 0.16 40.57 -8.76
C MET A 12 0.24 42.09 -8.57
N TYR A 13 0.41 42.55 -7.32
CA TYR A 13 0.39 43.97 -6.95
C TYR A 13 1.77 44.57 -6.69
N GLY A 14 2.80 43.75 -6.41
CA GLY A 14 4.11 44.23 -5.95
C GLY A 14 4.24 44.28 -4.43
N CYS A 15 5.49 44.40 -3.96
CA CYS A 15 5.81 44.49 -2.53
C CYS A 15 5.52 45.87 -1.91
N ASP A 16 5.26 46.89 -2.72
CA ASP A 16 4.90 48.25 -2.34
C ASP A 16 3.39 48.41 -2.08
N ALA A 17 2.55 47.77 -2.90
CA ALA A 17 1.10 47.89 -2.83
C ALA A 17 0.44 46.85 -1.91
N TYR A 18 1.11 45.73 -1.61
CA TYR A 18 0.58 44.68 -0.74
C TYR A 18 1.35 44.57 0.58
N PRO A 19 0.87 45.18 1.68
CA PRO A 19 1.57 45.22 2.97
C PRO A 19 1.51 43.88 3.75
N GLY A 20 0.73 42.90 3.28
CA GLY A 20 0.50 41.63 3.97
C GLY A 20 1.44 40.48 3.57
N GLY A 21 2.49 40.76 2.78
CA GLY A 21 3.28 39.72 2.10
C GLY A 21 4.47 39.15 2.88
N TYR A 22 5.17 39.96 3.67
CA TYR A 22 6.34 39.53 4.47
C TYR A 22 6.51 40.47 5.67
N PRO A 23 6.98 39.99 6.84
CA PRO A 23 7.40 40.90 7.90
C PRO A 23 8.58 41.73 7.38
N PHE A 24 8.39 43.04 7.23
CA PHE A 24 9.41 43.97 6.74
C PHE A 24 10.59 44.18 7.70
N VAL A 25 10.74 43.34 8.74
CA VAL A 25 11.78 43.48 9.77
C VAL A 25 12.36 42.12 10.11
N ARG A 26 13.61 41.89 9.71
CA ARG A 26 14.47 40.86 10.30
C ARG A 26 15.67 41.58 10.93
N ASN A 27 15.87 41.41 12.23
CA ASN A 27 16.99 42.01 12.99
C ASN A 27 17.08 43.55 12.89
N GLY A 28 15.95 44.26 12.82
CA GLY A 28 15.95 45.73 12.77
C GLY A 28 16.40 46.33 11.44
N VAL A 29 16.54 45.52 10.38
CA VAL A 29 16.79 45.99 9.02
C VAL A 29 15.48 46.00 8.26
N GLU A 30 15.06 47.18 7.84
CA GLU A 30 13.91 47.40 6.96
C GLU A 30 14.27 46.82 5.58
N LEU A 31 13.64 45.72 5.17
CA LEU A 31 13.80 45.22 3.80
C LEU A 31 13.11 46.21 2.86
N GLN A 32 13.88 47.14 2.31
CA GLN A 32 13.38 48.10 1.33
C GLN A 32 13.10 47.37 0.02
N CYS A 33 11.83 47.35 -0.38
CA CYS A 33 11.38 46.99 -1.72
C CYS A 33 11.99 48.03 -2.69
N THR A 34 13.06 47.65 -3.42
CA THR A 34 13.88 48.59 -4.20
C THR A 34 13.37 48.84 -5.62
N ASP A 35 12.69 47.87 -6.23
CA ASP A 35 12.04 48.00 -7.55
C ASP A 35 10.78 47.12 -7.62
N PRO A 36 9.62 47.62 -7.14
CA PRO A 36 8.38 46.88 -7.21
C PRO A 36 7.88 46.78 -8.66
N GLN A 37 7.88 45.57 -9.21
CA GLN A 37 7.28 45.26 -10.51
C GLN A 37 6.20 44.18 -10.33
N GLY A 38 4.94 44.60 -10.25
CA GLY A 38 3.79 43.68 -10.21
C GLY A 38 3.43 43.16 -11.60
N GLN A 39 3.41 41.84 -11.78
CA GLN A 39 3.09 41.21 -13.07
C GLN A 39 1.70 40.57 -13.02
N GLY A 40 0.67 41.41 -12.98
CA GLY A 40 -0.67 41.01 -12.58
C GLY A 40 -1.25 39.80 -13.33
N TRP A 41 -1.29 39.87 -14.67
CA TRP A 41 -1.89 38.83 -15.50
C TRP A 41 -1.03 37.56 -15.57
N MET A 42 0.31 37.69 -15.59
CA MET A 42 1.22 36.55 -15.63
C MET A 42 1.18 35.79 -14.29
N ALA A 43 1.16 36.52 -13.18
CA ALA A 43 1.02 35.96 -11.84
C ALA A 43 -0.32 35.20 -11.71
N ALA A 44 -1.43 35.81 -12.12
CA ALA A 44 -2.73 35.16 -12.09
C ALA A 44 -2.74 33.85 -12.90
N LEU A 45 -2.22 33.87 -14.13
CA LEU A 45 -2.17 32.68 -14.99
C LEU A 45 -1.28 31.57 -14.39
N PHE A 46 -0.11 31.93 -13.87
CA PHE A 46 0.81 30.98 -13.24
C PHE A 46 0.20 30.27 -12.02
N PHE A 47 -0.41 31.04 -11.11
CA PHE A 47 -1.00 30.49 -9.89
C PHE A 47 -2.28 29.69 -10.18
N VAL A 48 -3.12 30.13 -11.11
CA VAL A 48 -4.31 29.36 -11.52
C VAL A 48 -3.90 28.01 -12.09
N LEU A 49 -2.93 27.98 -13.01
CA LEU A 49 -2.43 26.71 -13.56
C LEU A 49 -1.79 25.84 -12.48
N SER A 50 -1.01 26.42 -11.57
CA SER A 50 -0.36 25.68 -10.50
C SER A 50 -1.35 25.08 -9.49
N VAL A 51 -2.43 25.80 -9.15
CA VAL A 51 -3.49 25.30 -8.27
C VAL A 51 -4.32 24.23 -8.96
N VAL A 52 -4.67 24.40 -10.24
CA VAL A 52 -5.41 23.39 -11.01
C VAL A 52 -4.57 22.13 -11.19
N ILE A 53 -3.33 22.26 -11.64
CA ILE A 53 -2.42 21.11 -11.85
C ILE A 53 -2.13 20.43 -10.52
N GLY A 54 -1.77 21.17 -9.47
CA GLY A 54 -1.51 20.62 -8.14
C GLY A 54 -2.75 19.94 -7.54
N GLY A 55 -3.92 20.53 -7.74
CA GLY A 55 -5.21 19.98 -7.31
C GLY A 55 -5.65 18.73 -8.07
N LEU A 56 -5.15 18.51 -9.29
CA LEU A 56 -5.43 17.31 -10.08
C LEU A 56 -4.39 16.20 -9.86
N ILE A 57 -3.12 16.56 -9.61
CA ILE A 57 -2.05 15.57 -9.39
C ILE A 57 -2.22 14.84 -8.05
N LEU A 58 -2.50 15.56 -6.96
CA LEU A 58 -2.58 14.92 -5.64
C LEU A 58 -3.70 13.85 -5.56
N PRO A 59 -4.94 14.09 -6.03
CA PRO A 59 -5.98 13.06 -6.02
C PRO A 59 -5.69 11.92 -7.00
N THR A 60 -5.14 12.20 -8.18
CA THR A 60 -4.87 11.14 -9.17
C THR A 60 -3.80 10.16 -8.70
N VAL A 61 -2.74 10.66 -8.05
CA VAL A 61 -1.72 9.80 -7.43
C VAL A 61 -2.32 8.98 -6.28
N LEU A 62 -3.13 9.59 -5.42
CA LEU A 62 -3.76 8.89 -4.30
C LEU A 62 -4.71 7.78 -4.78
N VAL A 63 -5.57 8.08 -5.76
CA VAL A 63 -6.47 7.09 -6.37
C VAL A 63 -5.66 5.98 -7.03
N GLY A 64 -4.55 6.30 -7.70
CA GLY A 64 -3.65 5.32 -8.29
C GLY A 64 -3.06 4.35 -7.26
N ILE A 65 -2.54 4.87 -6.14
CA ILE A 65 -1.99 4.04 -5.05
C ILE A 65 -3.07 3.13 -4.48
N VAL A 66 -4.26 3.67 -4.20
CA VAL A 66 -5.38 2.90 -3.65
C VAL A 66 -5.83 1.80 -4.62
N ALA A 67 -5.91 2.10 -5.92
CA ALA A 67 -6.26 1.10 -6.94
C ALA A 67 -5.24 -0.04 -7.01
N ILE A 68 -3.94 0.26 -6.92
CA ILE A 68 -2.87 -0.76 -6.88
C ILE A 68 -3.00 -1.63 -5.64
N SER A 69 -3.25 -1.05 -4.47
CA SER A 69 -3.45 -1.82 -3.23
C SER A 69 -4.67 -2.74 -3.31
N PHE A 70 -5.76 -2.28 -3.92
CA PHE A 70 -6.92 -3.14 -4.16
C PHE A 70 -6.62 -4.25 -5.14
N GLU A 71 -5.94 -3.97 -6.25
CA GLU A 71 -5.54 -4.98 -7.24
C GLU A 71 -4.71 -6.10 -6.58
N HIS A 72 -3.73 -5.75 -5.73
CA HIS A 72 -2.94 -6.73 -5.00
C HIS A 72 -3.80 -7.59 -4.04
N ALA A 73 -4.67 -6.97 -3.27
CA ALA A 73 -5.58 -7.71 -2.38
C ALA A 73 -6.50 -8.65 -3.17
N TRP A 74 -7.03 -8.22 -4.31
CA TRP A 74 -7.86 -9.05 -5.19
C TRP A 74 -7.11 -10.21 -5.80
N GLN A 75 -5.84 -10.02 -6.17
CA GLN A 75 -4.97 -11.08 -6.68
C GLN A 75 -4.75 -12.18 -5.63
N GLU A 76 -4.42 -11.80 -4.39
CA GLU A 76 -4.24 -12.74 -3.27
C GLU A 76 -5.53 -13.56 -3.03
N PHE A 77 -6.69 -12.90 -2.93
CA PHE A 77 -7.98 -13.60 -2.77
C PHE A 77 -8.28 -14.58 -3.91
N THR A 78 -7.98 -14.18 -5.15
CA THR A 78 -8.23 -15.04 -6.32
C THR A 78 -7.29 -16.24 -6.34
N GLU A 79 -6.02 -16.06 -5.97
CA GLU A 79 -5.04 -17.14 -5.88
C GLU A 79 -5.43 -18.16 -4.81
N GLU A 80 -5.85 -17.72 -3.62
CA GLU A 80 -6.37 -18.60 -2.56
C GLU A 80 -7.60 -19.40 -3.03
N GLU A 81 -8.52 -18.77 -3.76
CA GLU A 81 -9.71 -19.45 -4.28
C GLU A 81 -9.34 -20.50 -5.34
N ILE A 82 -8.34 -20.22 -6.20
CA ILE A 82 -7.85 -21.18 -7.18
C ILE A 82 -7.15 -22.36 -6.49
N GLN A 83 -6.29 -22.09 -5.50
CA GLN A 83 -5.57 -23.13 -4.76
C GLN A 83 -6.52 -24.05 -4.01
N SER A 84 -7.52 -23.50 -3.32
CA SER A 84 -8.52 -24.29 -2.59
C SER A 84 -9.34 -25.19 -3.54
N ARG A 85 -9.74 -24.68 -4.71
CA ARG A 85 -10.42 -25.49 -5.74
C ARG A 85 -9.54 -26.62 -6.29
N GLN A 86 -8.25 -26.35 -6.51
CA GLN A 86 -7.30 -27.37 -6.95
C GLN A 86 -7.14 -28.46 -5.89
N LEU A 87 -6.96 -28.08 -4.63
CA LEU A 87 -6.86 -29.01 -3.51
C LEU A 87 -8.11 -29.90 -3.40
N ASP A 88 -9.31 -29.32 -3.52
CA ASP A 88 -10.56 -30.06 -3.50
C ASP A 88 -10.68 -31.07 -4.65
N SER A 89 -10.16 -30.73 -5.83
CA SER A 89 -10.15 -31.65 -6.98
C SER A 89 -9.20 -32.83 -6.76
N LEU A 90 -8.01 -32.57 -6.22
CA LEU A 90 -7.02 -33.60 -5.88
C LEU A 90 -7.51 -34.54 -4.78
N ILE A 91 -8.15 -34.01 -3.74
CA ILE A 91 -8.74 -34.82 -2.67
C ILE A 91 -9.81 -35.76 -3.25
N LYS A 92 -10.69 -35.27 -4.14
CA LYS A 92 -11.70 -36.11 -4.80
C LYS A 92 -11.09 -37.23 -5.61
N GLU A 93 -10.02 -36.97 -6.34
CA GLU A 93 -9.31 -37.98 -7.15
C GLU A 93 -8.62 -39.03 -6.26
N ILE A 94 -7.91 -38.59 -5.22
CA ILE A 94 -7.17 -39.48 -4.32
C ILE A 94 -8.10 -40.39 -3.50
N VAL A 95 -9.27 -39.90 -3.07
CA VAL A 95 -10.27 -40.69 -2.34
C VAL A 95 -10.79 -41.85 -3.20
N LEU A 96 -10.89 -41.69 -4.52
CA LEU A 96 -11.31 -42.76 -5.44
C LEU A 96 -10.25 -43.87 -5.56
N ILE A 97 -8.96 -43.52 -5.47
CA ILE A 97 -7.84 -44.47 -5.62
C ILE A 97 -7.64 -45.31 -4.35
N MET A 98 -7.83 -44.72 -3.16
CA MET A 98 -7.63 -45.40 -1.87
C MET A 98 -8.80 -45.21 -0.88
N PRO A 99 -10.00 -45.72 -1.19
CA PRO A 99 -11.19 -45.49 -0.37
C PRO A 99 -11.09 -46.07 1.05
N ALA A 100 -10.30 -47.14 1.23
CA ALA A 100 -10.12 -47.77 2.54
C ALA A 100 -9.17 -46.98 3.47
N TRP A 101 -8.28 -46.16 2.91
CA TRP A 101 -7.30 -45.40 3.70
C TRP A 101 -7.81 -43.99 4.03
N TRP A 102 -8.61 -43.39 3.15
CA TRP A 102 -9.16 -42.05 3.30
C TRP A 102 -10.55 -42.08 3.98
N SER A 103 -10.58 -42.07 5.31
CA SER A 103 -11.81 -41.83 6.09
C SER A 103 -11.95 -40.34 6.45
N ARG A 104 -13.18 -39.89 6.74
CA ARG A 104 -13.42 -38.51 7.21
C ARG A 104 -12.66 -38.20 8.50
N GLU A 105 -12.52 -39.16 9.41
CA GLU A 105 -11.72 -38.96 10.63
C GLU A 105 -10.25 -38.71 10.31
N ARG A 106 -9.66 -39.46 9.37
CA ARG A 106 -8.26 -39.30 8.98
C ARG A 106 -8.00 -38.00 8.25
N LEU A 107 -8.91 -37.58 7.37
CA LEU A 107 -8.84 -36.26 6.72
C LEU A 107 -8.85 -35.13 7.74
N ASN A 108 -9.71 -35.22 8.75
CA ASN A 108 -9.74 -34.23 9.84
C ASN A 108 -8.47 -34.26 10.68
N LEU A 109 -7.89 -35.44 10.95
CA LEU A 109 -6.61 -35.53 11.65
C LEU A 109 -5.47 -34.92 10.83
N ILE A 110 -5.43 -35.14 9.51
CA ILE A 110 -4.43 -34.55 8.63
C ILE A 110 -4.57 -33.03 8.62
N ARG A 111 -5.80 -32.50 8.49
CA ARG A 111 -6.07 -31.05 8.57
C ARG A 111 -5.65 -30.46 9.91
N MET A 112 -6.05 -31.10 11.02
CA MET A 112 -5.69 -30.65 12.36
C MET A 112 -4.17 -30.69 12.58
N THR A 113 -3.48 -31.72 12.05
CA THR A 113 -2.02 -31.81 12.15
C THR A 113 -1.35 -30.74 11.30
N PHE A 114 -1.89 -30.46 10.11
CA PHE A 114 -1.44 -29.36 9.25
C PHE A 114 -1.58 -28.02 9.97
N ASP A 115 -2.75 -27.71 10.52
CA ASP A 115 -3.02 -26.46 11.26
C ASP A 115 -2.14 -26.29 12.51
N ILE A 116 -1.69 -27.39 13.13
CA ILE A 116 -0.76 -27.36 14.26
C ILE A 116 0.69 -27.10 13.79
N MET A 117 1.04 -27.57 12.60
CA MET A 117 2.39 -27.39 12.03
C MET A 117 2.57 -26.04 11.36
N ASP A 118 1.52 -25.51 10.75
CA ASP A 118 1.45 -24.18 10.13
C ASP A 118 1.48 -23.10 11.23
N ALA A 119 2.70 -22.72 11.61
CA ALA A 119 2.94 -21.83 12.75
C ALA A 119 2.66 -20.38 12.40
N ASP A 120 2.80 -20.00 11.13
CA ASP A 120 2.53 -18.66 10.62
C ASP A 120 1.11 -18.47 10.07
N GLY A 121 0.38 -19.56 9.81
CA GLY A 121 -0.99 -19.52 9.32
C GLY A 121 -1.08 -19.09 7.86
N MET A 122 0.00 -19.21 7.09
CA MET A 122 0.02 -18.88 5.67
C MET A 122 -0.60 -19.98 4.79
N GLY A 123 -1.05 -21.10 5.36
CA GLY A 123 -1.70 -22.18 4.62
C GLY A 123 -0.73 -23.01 3.77
N SER A 124 0.57 -22.88 4.03
CA SER A 124 1.64 -23.64 3.39
C SER A 124 2.68 -24.02 4.41
N LEU A 125 3.27 -25.20 4.30
CA LEU A 125 4.32 -25.64 5.21
C LEU A 125 5.69 -25.34 4.63
N ASP A 126 6.47 -24.54 5.34
CA ASP A 126 7.84 -24.27 4.97
C ASP A 126 8.78 -25.40 5.45
N ILE A 127 10.04 -25.39 4.98
CA ILE A 127 11.00 -26.43 5.37
C ILE A 127 11.31 -26.39 6.88
N GLN A 128 11.13 -25.23 7.53
CA GLN A 128 11.50 -24.98 8.91
C GLN A 128 10.44 -25.56 9.87
N GLU A 129 9.17 -25.45 9.50
CA GLU A 129 8.00 -26.05 10.15
C GLU A 129 7.98 -27.57 10.01
N VAL A 130 8.43 -28.09 8.86
CA VAL A 130 8.44 -29.53 8.57
C VAL A 130 9.65 -30.25 9.18
N GLN A 131 10.79 -29.57 9.30
CA GLN A 131 12.04 -30.11 9.85
C GLN A 131 11.90 -30.82 11.21
N PRO A 132 11.24 -30.25 12.25
CA PRO A 132 11.11 -30.91 13.55
C PRO A 132 10.34 -32.22 13.46
N LEU A 133 9.29 -32.29 12.63
CA LEU A 133 8.51 -33.51 12.45
C LEU A 133 9.33 -34.60 11.74
N PHE A 134 10.07 -34.25 10.69
CA PHE A 134 10.97 -35.20 10.04
C PHE A 134 12.05 -35.72 10.99
N LYS A 135 12.64 -34.84 11.80
CA LYS A 135 13.62 -35.23 12.80
C LYS A 135 13.03 -36.22 13.81
N TYR A 136 11.80 -36.00 14.25
CA TYR A 136 11.09 -36.90 15.14
C TYR A 136 10.81 -38.27 14.50
N ILE A 137 10.29 -38.31 13.27
CA ILE A 137 10.00 -39.56 12.55
C ILE A 137 11.27 -40.38 12.33
N ILE A 138 12.34 -39.72 11.89
CA ILE A 138 13.64 -40.37 11.66
C ILE A 138 14.17 -41.00 12.95
N LEU A 139 14.11 -40.27 14.08
CA LEU A 139 14.55 -40.79 15.38
C LEU A 139 13.70 -41.98 15.86
N MET A 140 12.39 -41.96 15.58
CA MET A 140 11.45 -42.99 16.01
C MET A 140 11.50 -44.28 15.19
N PHE A 141 11.88 -44.21 13.91
CA PHE A 141 11.89 -45.36 13.00
C PHE A 141 13.29 -45.95 12.71
N ILE A 142 14.37 -45.22 12.99
CA ILE A 142 15.75 -45.66 12.73
C ILE A 142 16.48 -46.17 13.99
N THR A 143 15.87 -46.07 15.18
CA THR A 143 16.38 -46.67 16.44
C THR A 143 15.45 -47.76 16.92
#